data_AF-A0A9D1Z584-F1
#
_entry.id   AF-A0A9D1Z584-F1
#
_cell.length_a   1.000
_cell.length_b   1.000
_cell.length_c   1.000
_cell.angle_alpha   90.00
_cell.angle_beta   90.00
_cell.angle_gamma   90.00
#
_symmetry.space_group_name_H-M   'P 1'
#
loop_
_entity.id
_entity.type
_entity.pdbx_description
1 polymer ?
#
loop_
_entity_poly.entity_id
_entity_poly.type
_entity_poly.pdbx_seq_one_letter_code
_entity_poly.pdbx_strand_id
1 'polypeptide(L)'
;MKKWIFFLTAALLATACGNDDTEGVNDNGGRVEIDHTSLTFAAAGESFNVTVSSEGEWRLAGRKTWCHPSAERGQDGAVVTFTADANTEYDTRSETFTFICGSRTVDLVVSQQQCNLFDAGSKRDFVVGPEGGGVTLVVSSNLDYTYRIESESEEPWLVDHNTEQTRSVSEDWFYFEVPANDTYAPREANIIFEADGMQPVTVSVTQEQNVGIRLTPDRFEFQDIEAHRIEVEVLANVPYTIEIPETCDWVTLVENPATRALESRTLTFDVAASKSSRNVTITVRQTDGDVETSLFISQRNPNAQLVSIPDANFRDALYSEGLILDASAEMCELTEKGIAATMFDFLPVNVLEDLTGIEAFENLEMLFCNNNKIKRLDLSGNPNLMMVVMDYNPLEELILGDVNITSLNLSSKLMYNQYPTIYSSQFKVSSTKLQTLDVSSNSQLKTIDVSDCPALKTLKTRNYRYGVVIKMRRSQEGVVSVDKDSSTKIEYVD
;
A
#
# COMPACT_ATOMS: atom_id res chain seq x y z
N MET A 1 -27.54 32.84 1.85
CA MET A 1 -27.44 33.52 0.52
C MET A 1 -27.68 32.44 -0.52
N LYS A 2 -28.69 32.39 -1.40
CA LYS A 2 -29.60 33.36 -2.03
C LYS A 2 -31.03 32.75 -2.02
N LYS A 3 -32.05 33.57 -1.74
CA LYS A 3 -33.48 33.18 -1.79
C LYS A 3 -34.00 33.45 -3.20
N TRP A 4 -34.67 32.49 -3.83
CA TRP A 4 -35.42 32.72 -5.07
C TRP A 4 -36.92 32.66 -4.75
N ILE A 5 -37.55 33.82 -4.84
CA ILE A 5 -38.99 34.06 -4.78
C ILE A 5 -39.47 34.01 -6.24
N PHE A 6 -40.41 33.12 -6.58
CA PHE A 6 -41.08 33.17 -7.88
C PHE A 6 -42.39 33.97 -7.77
N PHE A 7 -42.45 35.01 -8.60
CA PHE A 7 -43.54 35.97 -8.75
C PHE A 7 -44.70 35.37 -9.55
N LEU A 8 -45.93 35.62 -9.08
CA LEU A 8 -47.16 35.46 -9.84
C LEU A 8 -47.33 36.71 -10.73
N THR A 9 -47.27 36.57 -12.06
CA THR A 9 -47.58 37.67 -13.00
C THR A 9 -48.87 37.41 -13.74
N ALA A 10 -49.92 38.13 -13.34
CA ALA A 10 -51.14 38.32 -14.12
C ALA A 10 -50.89 39.36 -15.22
N ALA A 11 -51.04 38.96 -16.49
CA ALA A 11 -50.94 39.86 -17.63
C ALA A 11 -52.33 40.06 -18.26
N LEU A 12 -52.93 41.21 -17.95
CA LEU A 12 -54.05 41.80 -18.68
C LEU A 12 -53.53 42.37 -20.01
N LEU A 13 -54.08 41.92 -21.13
CA LEU A 13 -53.98 42.64 -22.41
C LEU A 13 -55.37 42.73 -23.06
N ALA A 14 -55.96 43.91 -22.91
CA ALA A 14 -57.03 44.39 -23.76
C ALA A 14 -56.44 44.90 -25.08
N THR A 15 -56.99 44.46 -26.21
CA THR A 15 -57.01 45.27 -27.44
C THR A 15 -58.42 45.22 -28.01
N ALA A 16 -59.03 46.39 -28.12
CA ALA A 16 -60.31 46.65 -28.74
C ALA A 16 -60.10 47.74 -29.79
N CYS A 17 -60.61 47.52 -31.00
CA CYS A 17 -60.75 48.54 -32.05
C CYS A 17 -62.03 48.28 -32.85
N GLY A 18 -63.03 49.15 -32.66
CA GLY A 18 -63.65 49.95 -33.72
C GLY A 18 -64.76 49.37 -34.64
N ASN A 19 -66.00 49.56 -34.19
CA ASN A 19 -67.27 49.98 -34.84
C ASN A 19 -67.94 49.26 -36.05
N ASP A 20 -69.19 48.83 -35.75
CA ASP A 20 -70.49 48.95 -36.45
C ASP A 20 -70.64 48.62 -37.95
N ASP A 21 -71.37 47.53 -38.25
CA ASP A 21 -72.77 47.63 -38.72
C ASP A 21 -73.50 46.28 -38.66
N THR A 22 -74.75 46.34 -38.23
CA THR A 22 -75.65 45.26 -37.79
C THR A 22 -76.17 44.35 -38.91
N GLU A 23 -76.30 43.05 -38.64
CA GLU A 23 -77.52 42.28 -38.96
C GLU A 23 -77.64 41.03 -38.07
N GLY A 24 -78.81 40.86 -37.46
CA GLY A 24 -78.99 40.09 -36.24
C GLY A 24 -78.88 38.58 -36.36
N VAL A 25 -78.30 37.98 -35.32
CA VAL A 25 -78.68 36.65 -34.83
C VAL A 25 -79.10 36.84 -33.38
N ASN A 26 -80.32 36.40 -33.07
CA ASN A 26 -80.81 36.21 -31.72
C ASN A 26 -79.78 35.39 -30.93
N ASP A 27 -79.17 35.93 -29.88
CA ASP A 27 -78.55 35.10 -28.85
C ASP A 27 -79.05 35.56 -27.49
N ASN A 28 -80.14 34.92 -27.04
CA ASN A 28 -80.52 34.92 -25.64
C ASN A 28 -79.28 34.50 -24.85
N GLY A 29 -78.77 35.37 -23.98
CA GLY A 29 -77.47 35.19 -23.34
C GLY A 29 -77.26 33.76 -22.85
N GLY A 30 -76.41 33.00 -23.55
CA GLY A 30 -76.19 31.59 -23.27
C GLY A 30 -75.41 31.40 -21.98
N ARG A 31 -76.08 31.05 -20.88
CA ARG A 31 -75.40 30.56 -19.67
C ARG A 31 -74.66 29.25 -19.98
N VAL A 32 -73.47 29.06 -19.42
CA VAL A 32 -72.78 27.77 -19.34
C VAL A 32 -72.07 27.66 -17.99
N GLU A 33 -72.39 26.63 -17.25
CA GLU A 33 -71.85 26.32 -15.93
C GLU A 33 -71.50 24.82 -15.88
N ILE A 34 -70.51 24.48 -15.08
CA ILE A 34 -70.07 23.12 -14.83
C ILE A 34 -70.07 22.87 -13.32
N ASP A 35 -70.38 21.63 -12.93
CA ASP A 35 -70.43 21.21 -11.52
C ASP A 35 -69.05 21.12 -10.86
N HIS A 36 -67.98 21.00 -11.65
CA HIS A 36 -66.59 21.00 -11.22
C HIS A 36 -65.76 21.98 -12.04
N THR A 37 -65.00 22.85 -11.38
CA THR A 37 -64.03 23.76 -12.04
C THR A 37 -62.60 23.23 -12.02
N SER A 38 -62.34 22.16 -11.26
CA SER A 38 -61.08 21.44 -11.30
C SER A 38 -61.24 19.93 -11.09
N LEU A 39 -60.34 19.15 -11.69
CA LEU A 39 -60.18 17.72 -11.47
C LEU A 39 -58.71 17.40 -11.19
N THR A 40 -58.47 16.46 -10.28
CA THR A 40 -57.13 15.96 -9.96
C THR A 40 -57.09 14.46 -10.14
N PHE A 41 -56.31 13.99 -11.10
CA PHE A 41 -56.15 12.58 -11.44
C PHE A 41 -54.92 11.99 -10.75
N ALA A 42 -55.03 10.73 -10.31
CA ALA A 42 -53.87 9.94 -9.93
C ALA A 42 -52.92 9.70 -11.13
N ALA A 43 -51.64 9.46 -10.85
CA ALA A 43 -50.63 9.21 -11.89
C ALA A 43 -50.97 8.00 -12.77
N ALA A 44 -51.62 6.97 -12.23
CA ALA A 44 -52.04 5.79 -13.00
C ALA A 44 -53.14 6.07 -14.05
N GLY A 45 -53.82 7.22 -13.96
CA GLY A 45 -54.97 7.56 -14.80
C GLY A 45 -56.29 7.10 -14.19
N GLU A 46 -57.31 7.95 -14.28
CA GLU A 46 -58.65 7.73 -13.73
C GLU A 46 -59.69 8.41 -14.65
N SER A 47 -60.98 8.28 -14.33
CA SER A 47 -62.05 9.00 -15.03
C SER A 47 -62.95 9.75 -14.07
N PHE A 48 -63.29 10.99 -14.42
CA PHE A 48 -64.24 11.82 -13.70
C PHE A 48 -65.36 12.31 -14.62
N ASN A 49 -66.53 12.54 -14.06
CA ASN A 49 -67.67 13.09 -14.79
C ASN A 49 -67.84 14.57 -14.46
N VAL A 50 -68.14 15.37 -15.47
CA VAL A 50 -68.50 16.79 -15.34
C VAL A 50 -69.85 16.99 -16.00
N THR A 51 -70.81 17.53 -15.25
CA THR A 51 -72.15 17.85 -15.75
C THR A 51 -72.19 19.30 -16.20
N VAL A 52 -72.66 19.54 -17.43
CA VAL A 52 -72.75 20.86 -18.03
C VAL A 52 -74.20 21.36 -17.95
N SER A 53 -74.44 22.51 -17.32
CA SER A 53 -75.72 23.23 -17.43
C SER A 53 -75.57 24.41 -18.37
N SER A 54 -76.39 24.48 -19.41
CA SER A 54 -76.29 25.50 -20.45
C SER A 54 -77.65 25.94 -21.00
N GLU A 55 -77.75 27.20 -21.44
CA GLU A 55 -78.98 27.73 -22.06
C GLU A 55 -79.00 27.57 -23.60
N GLY A 56 -78.06 26.80 -24.16
CA GLY A 56 -77.93 26.48 -25.58
C GLY A 56 -76.98 25.29 -25.85
N GLU A 57 -76.70 25.01 -27.12
CA GLU A 57 -75.68 24.02 -27.49
C GLU A 57 -74.29 24.52 -27.09
N TRP A 58 -73.53 23.69 -26.40
CA TRP A 58 -72.17 24.01 -25.99
C TRP A 58 -71.14 23.25 -26.84
N ARG A 59 -69.92 23.79 -26.87
CA ARG A 59 -68.72 23.13 -27.42
C ARG A 59 -67.54 23.21 -26.46
N LEU A 60 -66.64 22.25 -26.52
CA LEU A 60 -65.44 22.16 -25.69
C LEU A 60 -64.20 22.51 -26.51
N ALA A 61 -63.35 23.37 -25.97
CA ALA A 61 -62.02 23.66 -26.48
C ALA A 61 -60.96 23.20 -25.46
N GLY A 62 -59.78 22.78 -25.91
CA GLY A 62 -58.71 22.29 -25.05
C GLY A 62 -57.80 21.29 -25.76
N ARG A 63 -56.58 21.11 -25.26
CA ARG A 63 -55.61 20.15 -25.81
C ARG A 63 -55.88 18.77 -25.22
N LYS A 64 -56.03 17.76 -26.09
CA LYS A 64 -56.31 16.37 -25.71
C LYS A 64 -55.07 15.50 -25.84
N THR A 65 -54.00 15.91 -25.14
CA THR A 65 -52.71 15.22 -25.22
C THR A 65 -52.63 14.00 -24.31
N TRP A 66 -53.28 14.08 -23.14
CA TRP A 66 -53.30 13.00 -22.14
C TRP A 66 -54.64 12.88 -21.39
N CYS A 67 -55.54 13.85 -21.51
CA CYS A 67 -56.88 13.80 -20.93
C CYS A 67 -57.92 13.88 -22.06
N HIS A 68 -58.83 12.91 -22.08
CA HIS A 68 -59.74 12.64 -23.19
C HIS A 68 -61.19 12.84 -22.74
N PRO A 69 -61.85 13.95 -23.12
CA PRO A 69 -63.29 14.11 -22.91
C PRO A 69 -64.07 13.21 -23.85
N SER A 70 -65.11 12.55 -23.33
CA SER A 70 -66.03 11.69 -24.07
C SER A 70 -66.91 12.42 -25.10
N ALA A 71 -67.09 13.74 -24.93
CA ALA A 71 -67.86 14.57 -25.85
C ALA A 71 -67.25 15.98 -25.94
N GLU A 72 -67.25 16.54 -27.16
CA GLU A 72 -66.74 17.89 -27.43
C GLU A 72 -67.85 18.90 -27.71
N ARG A 73 -69.09 18.43 -27.77
CA ARG A 73 -70.30 19.23 -27.97
C ARG A 73 -71.45 18.55 -27.25
N GLY A 74 -72.46 19.32 -26.87
CA GLY A 74 -73.65 18.78 -26.25
C GLY A 74 -74.71 19.84 -25.98
N GLN A 75 -75.75 19.43 -25.25
CA GLN A 75 -76.86 20.27 -24.82
C GLN A 75 -76.89 20.38 -23.29
N ASP A 76 -77.85 21.13 -22.76
CA ASP A 76 -78.08 21.27 -21.33
C ASP A 76 -78.21 19.91 -20.63
N GLY A 77 -77.58 19.77 -19.47
CA GLY A 77 -77.60 18.55 -18.66
C GLY A 77 -76.70 17.42 -19.18
N ALA A 78 -75.90 17.64 -20.23
CA ALA A 78 -74.97 16.63 -20.73
C ALA A 78 -73.86 16.34 -19.70
N VAL A 79 -73.51 15.06 -19.56
CA VAL A 79 -72.40 14.60 -18.71
C VAL A 79 -71.21 14.26 -19.60
N VAL A 80 -70.09 14.92 -19.38
CA VAL A 80 -68.82 14.67 -20.07
C VAL A 80 -67.89 13.92 -19.12
N THR A 81 -67.62 12.66 -19.43
CA THR A 81 -66.55 11.89 -18.79
C THR A 81 -65.19 12.33 -19.33
N PHE A 82 -64.28 12.71 -18.46
CA PHE A 82 -62.87 12.99 -18.76
C PHE A 82 -62.02 11.81 -18.28
N THR A 83 -61.27 11.18 -19.19
CA THR A 83 -60.40 10.03 -18.91
C THR A 83 -58.95 10.42 -19.11
N ALA A 84 -58.11 10.28 -18.08
CA ALA A 84 -56.69 10.57 -18.17
C ALA A 84 -55.87 9.30 -18.46
N ASP A 85 -54.96 9.37 -19.44
CA ASP A 85 -53.88 8.40 -19.62
C ASP A 85 -52.94 8.44 -18.41
N ALA A 86 -52.20 7.36 -18.16
CA ALA A 86 -51.18 7.35 -17.10
C ALA A 86 -50.12 8.44 -17.35
N ASN A 87 -49.73 9.15 -16.29
CA ASN A 87 -48.56 10.01 -16.28
C ASN A 87 -47.34 9.16 -15.91
N THR A 88 -46.44 8.95 -16.87
CA THR A 88 -45.18 8.23 -16.66
C THR A 88 -44.03 9.15 -16.30
N GLU A 89 -44.25 10.47 -16.33
CA GLU A 89 -43.23 11.47 -16.03
C GLU A 89 -43.22 11.82 -14.53
N TYR A 90 -42.05 12.28 -14.06
CA TYR A 90 -41.84 12.68 -12.66
C TYR A 90 -42.32 14.10 -12.34
N ASP A 91 -42.87 14.82 -13.32
CA ASP A 91 -43.50 16.11 -13.13
C ASP A 91 -45.02 16.01 -13.16
N THR A 92 -45.68 16.82 -12.34
CA THR A 92 -47.12 17.03 -12.41
C THR A 92 -47.48 17.73 -13.71
N ARG A 93 -48.51 17.26 -14.41
CA ARG A 93 -48.99 17.86 -15.65
C ARG A 93 -50.40 18.43 -15.49
N SER A 94 -50.72 19.48 -16.22
CA SER A 94 -52.02 20.17 -16.15
C SER A 94 -52.46 20.67 -17.52
N GLU A 95 -53.76 20.66 -17.77
CA GLU A 95 -54.40 21.18 -18.98
C GLU A 95 -55.70 21.93 -18.62
N THR A 96 -56.14 22.82 -19.49
CA THR A 96 -57.40 23.56 -19.32
C THR A 96 -58.35 23.28 -20.48
N PHE A 97 -59.57 22.88 -20.13
CA PHE A 97 -60.68 22.73 -21.06
C PHE A 97 -61.68 23.86 -20.88
N THR A 98 -62.09 24.51 -21.96
CA THR A 98 -63.03 25.63 -21.94
C THR A 98 -64.34 25.21 -22.59
N PHE A 99 -65.43 25.19 -21.81
CA PHE A 99 -66.79 25.05 -22.32
C PHE A 99 -67.29 26.38 -22.83
N ILE A 100 -67.89 26.40 -24.02
CA ILE A 100 -68.33 27.61 -24.73
C ILE A 100 -69.79 27.45 -25.14
N CYS A 101 -70.66 28.38 -24.70
CA CYS A 101 -72.06 28.47 -25.12
C CYS A 101 -72.36 29.93 -25.51
N GLY A 102 -72.69 30.19 -26.77
CA GLY A 102 -72.83 31.55 -27.29
C GLY A 102 -71.59 32.39 -27.03
N SER A 103 -71.75 33.52 -26.32
CA SER A 103 -70.66 34.42 -25.92
C SER A 103 -70.07 34.16 -24.52
N ARG A 104 -70.51 33.12 -23.79
CA ARG A 104 -70.03 32.79 -22.43
C ARG A 104 -69.12 31.57 -22.44
N THR A 105 -68.20 31.54 -21.49
CA THR A 105 -67.23 30.46 -21.31
C THR A 105 -67.05 30.11 -19.83
N VAL A 106 -66.74 28.84 -19.56
CA VAL A 106 -66.28 28.37 -18.24
C VAL A 106 -65.14 27.39 -18.42
N ASP A 107 -64.10 27.53 -17.59
CA ASP A 107 -62.88 26.73 -17.65
C ASP A 107 -62.92 25.61 -16.62
N LEU A 108 -62.46 24.43 -17.05
CA LEU A 108 -62.15 23.27 -16.24
C LEU A 108 -60.63 23.06 -16.25
N VAL A 109 -60.00 23.15 -15.08
CA VAL A 109 -58.57 22.85 -14.93
C VAL A 109 -58.41 21.39 -14.53
N VAL A 110 -57.76 20.59 -15.37
CA VAL A 110 -57.43 19.21 -15.05
C VAL A 110 -55.95 19.10 -14.72
N SER A 111 -55.62 18.49 -13.59
CA SER A 111 -54.25 18.22 -13.17
C SER A 111 -54.05 16.73 -12.93
N GLN A 112 -52.88 16.21 -13.22
CA GLN A 112 -52.53 14.82 -12.94
C GLN A 112 -51.19 14.74 -12.21
N GLN A 113 -51.18 13.99 -11.11
CA GLN A 113 -50.00 13.78 -10.29
C GLN A 113 -48.86 13.13 -11.07
N GLN A 114 -47.62 13.41 -10.67
CA GLN A 114 -46.40 12.74 -11.15
C GLN A 114 -46.40 11.25 -10.81
N CYS A 115 -45.65 10.43 -11.55
CA CYS A 115 -45.43 9.03 -11.16
C CYS A 115 -44.50 8.91 -9.94
N ASN A 116 -44.56 7.76 -9.28
CA ASN A 116 -43.66 7.46 -8.16
C ASN A 116 -42.24 7.19 -8.68
N LEU A 117 -41.25 7.85 -8.09
CA LEU A 117 -39.83 7.62 -8.29
C LEU A 117 -39.25 7.02 -7.01
N PHE A 118 -38.61 5.86 -7.13
CA PHE A 118 -37.81 5.26 -6.07
C PHE A 118 -36.67 4.47 -6.71
N ASP A 119 -35.48 5.05 -6.72
CA ASP A 119 -34.25 4.41 -7.22
C ASP A 119 -33.13 4.57 -6.20
N ALA A 120 -32.70 3.45 -5.60
CA ALA A 120 -31.59 3.44 -4.65
C ALA A 120 -30.20 3.35 -5.33
N GLY A 121 -30.03 3.97 -6.50
CA GLY A 121 -28.76 4.06 -7.23
C GLY A 121 -28.48 2.89 -8.18
N SER A 122 -27.66 3.13 -9.21
CA SER A 122 -27.41 2.15 -10.29
C SER A 122 -26.49 0.99 -9.91
N LYS A 123 -25.61 1.16 -8.90
CA LYS A 123 -24.69 0.12 -8.42
C LYS A 123 -25.33 -0.66 -7.27
N ARG A 124 -25.49 -1.96 -7.47
CA ARG A 124 -26.15 -2.89 -6.52
C ARG A 124 -25.18 -3.81 -5.77
N ASP A 125 -23.95 -3.96 -6.25
CA ASP A 125 -22.97 -4.88 -5.68
C ASP A 125 -21.65 -4.17 -5.39
N PHE A 126 -21.15 -4.32 -4.16
CA PHE A 126 -19.88 -3.78 -3.70
C PHE A 126 -18.99 -4.89 -3.19
N VAL A 127 -17.75 -4.93 -3.68
CA VAL A 127 -16.68 -5.79 -3.15
C VAL A 127 -15.63 -4.88 -2.52
N VAL A 128 -15.30 -5.14 -1.26
CA VAL A 128 -14.30 -4.37 -0.49
C VAL A 128 -13.21 -5.32 -0.01
N GLY A 129 -11.96 -4.87 -0.07
CA GLY A 129 -10.80 -5.64 0.37
C GLY A 129 -10.76 -5.87 1.89
N PRO A 130 -9.87 -6.76 2.37
CA PRO A 130 -9.74 -7.07 3.78
C PRO A 130 -9.33 -5.87 4.64
N GLU A 131 -8.65 -4.88 4.07
CA GLU A 131 -8.27 -3.63 4.74
C GLU A 131 -9.46 -2.75 5.14
N GLY A 132 -10.63 -3.00 4.56
CA GLY A 132 -11.82 -2.18 4.77
C GLY A 132 -11.90 -0.97 3.85
N GLY A 133 -12.83 -0.07 4.13
CA GLY A 133 -13.09 1.10 3.30
C GLY A 133 -14.47 1.68 3.54
N GLY A 134 -15.11 2.19 2.48
CA GLY A 134 -16.44 2.78 2.56
C GLY A 134 -17.29 2.49 1.32
N VAL A 135 -18.59 2.38 1.55
CA VAL A 135 -19.62 2.24 0.52
C VAL A 135 -20.46 3.51 0.52
N THR A 136 -20.58 4.15 -0.64
CA THR A 136 -21.42 5.33 -0.83
C THR A 136 -22.54 5.01 -1.81
N LEU A 137 -23.78 5.35 -1.41
CA LEU A 137 -24.98 5.16 -2.22
C LEU A 137 -25.69 6.50 -2.42
N VAL A 138 -26.40 6.63 -3.53
CA VAL A 138 -27.28 7.77 -3.80
C VAL A 138 -28.68 7.21 -4.03
N VAL A 139 -29.66 7.70 -3.29
CA VAL A 139 -31.06 7.32 -3.44
C VAL A 139 -31.83 8.52 -3.96
N SER A 140 -32.48 8.35 -5.11
CA SER A 140 -33.37 9.34 -5.71
C SER A 140 -34.81 8.88 -5.53
N SER A 141 -35.60 9.62 -4.75
CA SER A 141 -36.99 9.26 -4.44
C SER A 141 -37.87 10.48 -4.28
N ASN A 142 -39.12 10.40 -4.78
CA ASN A 142 -40.19 11.34 -4.43
C ASN A 142 -41.16 10.76 -3.38
N LEU A 143 -40.88 9.56 -2.89
CA LEU A 143 -41.61 8.85 -1.84
C LEU A 143 -40.88 8.93 -0.50
N ASP A 144 -41.64 8.77 0.59
CA ASP A 144 -41.08 8.39 1.88
C ASP A 144 -40.58 6.94 1.82
N TYR A 145 -39.38 6.71 2.37
CA TYR A 145 -38.75 5.40 2.41
C TYR A 145 -37.94 5.21 3.68
N THR A 146 -37.63 3.95 3.99
CA THR A 146 -36.75 3.52 5.06
C THR A 146 -35.66 2.60 4.51
N TYR A 147 -34.63 2.35 5.30
CA TYR A 147 -33.66 1.30 5.00
C TYR A 147 -33.31 0.51 6.26
N ARG A 148 -32.78 -0.69 6.05
CA ARG A 148 -32.19 -1.53 7.09
C ARG A 148 -30.98 -2.28 6.57
N ILE A 149 -30.13 -2.74 7.48
CA ILE A 149 -28.97 -3.58 7.18
C ILE A 149 -29.24 -4.98 7.70
N GLU A 150 -29.06 -5.98 6.84
CA GLU A 150 -29.13 -7.40 7.19
C GLU A 150 -27.75 -8.03 6.95
N SER A 151 -27.24 -8.80 7.93
CA SER A 151 -25.99 -9.56 7.80
C SER A 151 -26.24 -11.02 8.17
N GLU A 152 -25.50 -11.94 7.55
CA GLU A 152 -25.54 -13.36 7.95
C GLU A 152 -24.90 -13.59 9.33
N SER A 153 -23.99 -12.72 9.76
CA SER A 153 -23.37 -12.76 11.09
C SER A 153 -24.31 -12.21 12.17
N GLU A 154 -24.29 -12.83 13.36
CA GLU A 154 -25.06 -12.37 14.54
C GLU A 154 -24.64 -10.96 15.01
N GLU A 155 -23.40 -10.55 14.74
CA GLU A 155 -22.93 -9.19 14.97
C GLU A 155 -22.88 -8.41 13.64
N PRO A 156 -23.61 -7.29 13.51
CA PRO A 156 -23.55 -6.45 12.33
C PRO A 156 -22.20 -5.74 12.25
N TRP A 157 -21.52 -5.88 11.10
CA TRP A 157 -20.16 -5.37 10.90
C TRP A 157 -20.11 -4.06 10.08
N LEU A 158 -21.14 -3.76 9.29
CA LEU A 158 -21.25 -2.48 8.59
C LEU A 158 -21.58 -1.36 9.59
N VAL A 159 -20.80 -0.29 9.55
CA VAL A 159 -21.01 0.89 10.41
C VAL A 159 -21.84 1.93 9.64
N ASP A 160 -23.04 2.21 10.16
CA ASP A 160 -23.97 3.18 9.58
C ASP A 160 -23.74 4.59 10.13
N HIS A 161 -23.38 5.53 9.24
CA HIS A 161 -23.11 6.93 9.58
C HIS A 161 -24.25 7.89 9.18
N ASN A 162 -25.44 7.38 8.84
CA ASN A 162 -26.50 8.17 8.21
C ASN A 162 -27.60 8.66 9.17
N THR A 163 -27.37 8.60 10.48
CA THR A 163 -28.37 8.81 11.54
C THR A 163 -28.88 10.27 11.70
N GLU A 164 -28.25 11.26 11.05
CA GLU A 164 -28.60 12.68 11.17
C GLU A 164 -28.95 13.37 9.84
N GLN A 165 -29.18 12.62 8.76
CA GLN A 165 -29.40 13.25 7.46
C GLN A 165 -30.76 13.96 7.36
N THR A 166 -30.73 15.24 7.00
CA THR A 166 -31.92 16.01 6.65
C THR A 166 -32.27 15.76 5.19
N ARG A 167 -33.43 15.13 4.95
CA ARG A 167 -33.97 14.80 3.63
C ARG A 167 -33.89 15.99 2.67
N SER A 168 -33.25 15.80 1.51
CA SER A 168 -33.27 16.75 0.40
C SER A 168 -34.34 16.33 -0.61
N VAL A 169 -34.93 17.29 -1.34
CA VAL A 169 -36.15 17.06 -2.16
C VAL A 169 -35.89 16.24 -3.45
N SER A 170 -34.71 15.62 -3.63
CA SER A 170 -34.44 14.82 -4.85
C SER A 170 -33.38 13.72 -4.73
N GLU A 171 -32.34 13.88 -3.91
CA GLU A 171 -31.27 12.88 -3.75
C GLU A 171 -30.77 12.87 -2.30
N ASP A 172 -30.70 11.68 -1.71
CA ASP A 172 -30.09 11.43 -0.41
C ASP A 172 -28.81 10.59 -0.58
N TRP A 173 -27.76 10.93 0.15
CA TRP A 173 -26.42 10.34 0.01
C TRP A 173 -26.07 9.51 1.23
N PHE A 174 -25.98 8.19 1.10
CA PHE A 174 -25.65 7.30 2.21
C PHE A 174 -24.17 6.92 2.23
N TYR A 175 -23.57 6.91 3.41
CA TYR A 175 -22.22 6.42 3.66
C TYR A 175 -22.23 5.31 4.70
N PHE A 176 -21.65 4.17 4.36
CA PHE A 176 -21.44 3.03 5.24
C PHE A 176 -19.95 2.73 5.31
N GLU A 177 -19.41 2.61 6.51
CA GLU A 177 -18.02 2.22 6.72
C GLU A 177 -17.92 0.69 6.80
N VAL A 178 -16.93 0.16 6.10
CA VAL A 178 -16.55 -1.26 6.06
C VAL A 178 -15.27 -1.40 6.88
N PRO A 179 -15.34 -1.79 8.17
CA PRO A 179 -14.13 -2.00 8.97
C PRO A 179 -13.29 -3.14 8.40
N ALA A 180 -12.00 -3.20 8.75
CA ALA A 180 -11.11 -4.29 8.32
C ALA A 180 -11.68 -5.68 8.69
N ASN A 181 -11.46 -6.67 7.83
CA ASN A 181 -11.79 -8.07 8.09
C ASN A 181 -10.53 -8.81 8.53
N ASP A 182 -10.35 -8.95 9.84
CA ASP A 182 -9.22 -9.70 10.41
C ASP A 182 -9.41 -11.23 10.34
N THR A 183 -10.57 -11.69 9.84
CA THR A 183 -10.91 -13.11 9.77
C THR A 183 -10.53 -13.71 8.42
N TYR A 184 -10.37 -15.03 8.38
CA TYR A 184 -9.99 -15.77 7.17
C TYR A 184 -11.20 -16.24 6.35
N ALA A 185 -12.40 -15.74 6.65
CA ALA A 185 -13.62 -16.00 5.90
C ALA A 185 -14.18 -14.69 5.32
N PRO A 186 -14.73 -14.72 4.09
CA PRO A 186 -15.45 -13.57 3.56
C PRO A 186 -16.72 -13.34 4.38
N ARG A 187 -17.17 -12.08 4.44
CA ARG A 187 -18.43 -11.70 5.10
C ARG A 187 -19.29 -10.86 4.17
N GLU A 188 -20.60 -11.01 4.31
CA GLU A 188 -21.59 -10.34 3.47
C GLU A 188 -22.62 -9.60 4.33
N ALA A 189 -23.12 -8.49 3.79
CA ALA A 189 -24.25 -7.77 4.32
C ALA A 189 -25.07 -7.12 3.18
N ASN A 190 -26.38 -6.99 3.41
CA ASN A 190 -27.34 -6.42 2.47
C ASN A 190 -27.95 -5.15 3.07
N ILE A 191 -27.91 -4.06 2.32
CA ILE A 191 -28.61 -2.81 2.64
C ILE A 191 -29.91 -2.81 1.83
N ILE A 192 -31.04 -2.81 2.52
CA ILE A 192 -32.37 -2.97 1.89
C ILE A 192 -33.16 -1.67 2.07
N PHE A 193 -33.52 -1.03 0.96
CA PHE A 193 -34.35 0.17 0.91
C PHE A 193 -35.80 -0.18 0.57
N GLU A 194 -36.75 0.39 1.31
CA GLU A 194 -38.18 0.12 1.17
C GLU A 194 -38.99 1.42 1.11
N ALA A 195 -39.84 1.54 0.08
CA ALA A 195 -40.82 2.60 -0.08
C ALA A 195 -42.22 2.01 -0.26
N ASP A 196 -43.25 2.70 0.23
CA ASP A 196 -44.63 2.21 0.14
C ASP A 196 -45.07 2.02 -1.32
N GLY A 197 -45.70 0.87 -1.61
CA GLY A 197 -46.13 0.51 -2.95
C GLY A 197 -45.02 0.15 -3.95
N MET A 198 -43.75 0.13 -3.54
CA MET A 198 -42.60 -0.22 -4.39
C MET A 198 -41.98 -1.57 -3.99
N GLN A 199 -41.31 -2.24 -4.92
CA GLN A 199 -40.51 -3.43 -4.59
C GLN A 199 -39.27 -3.00 -3.78
N PRO A 200 -38.89 -3.73 -2.71
CA PRO A 200 -37.66 -3.48 -1.98
C PRO A 200 -36.44 -3.53 -2.91
N VAL A 201 -35.49 -2.66 -2.64
CA VAL A 201 -34.25 -2.59 -3.39
C VAL A 201 -33.09 -2.99 -2.50
N THR A 202 -32.41 -4.08 -2.87
CA THR A 202 -31.27 -4.63 -2.12
C THR A 202 -29.95 -4.20 -2.77
N VAL A 203 -29.02 -3.74 -1.93
CA VAL A 203 -27.62 -3.49 -2.28
C VAL A 203 -26.74 -4.44 -1.46
N SER A 204 -25.97 -5.28 -2.15
CA SER A 204 -25.10 -6.28 -1.54
C SER A 204 -23.69 -5.72 -1.34
N VAL A 205 -23.13 -5.96 -0.16
CA VAL A 205 -21.76 -5.60 0.22
C VAL A 205 -21.04 -6.86 0.68
N THR A 206 -20.05 -7.29 -0.10
CA THR A 206 -19.16 -8.40 0.22
C THR A 206 -17.80 -7.84 0.61
N GLN A 207 -17.27 -8.30 1.74
CA GLN A 207 -15.89 -8.04 2.13
C GLN A 207 -15.06 -9.30 2.04
N GLU A 208 -13.92 -9.21 1.36
CA GLU A 208 -12.96 -10.30 1.20
C GLU A 208 -12.31 -10.69 2.54
N GLN A 209 -11.86 -11.94 2.64
CA GLN A 209 -11.13 -12.47 3.79
C GLN A 209 -9.71 -11.92 3.92
N ASN A 210 -9.18 -11.93 5.14
CA ASN A 210 -7.75 -11.77 5.36
C ASN A 210 -6.98 -12.92 4.70
N VAL A 211 -5.89 -12.61 4.00
CA VAL A 211 -5.02 -13.61 3.37
C VAL A 211 -3.92 -14.00 4.35
N GLY A 212 -3.68 -15.29 4.54
CA GLY A 212 -2.63 -15.76 5.44
C GLY A 212 -2.01 -17.09 5.03
N ILE A 213 -0.70 -17.20 5.28
CA ILE A 213 0.07 -18.45 5.25
C ILE A 213 0.73 -18.57 6.62
N ARG A 214 0.51 -19.69 7.30
CA ARG A 214 1.11 -19.96 8.61
C ARG A 214 1.75 -21.33 8.62
N LEU A 215 2.97 -21.39 9.18
CA LEU A 215 3.71 -22.63 9.41
C LEU A 215 3.58 -23.04 10.87
N THR A 216 3.50 -24.34 11.14
CA THR A 216 3.56 -24.89 12.50
C THR A 216 4.26 -26.26 12.50
N PRO A 217 5.43 -26.38 13.16
CA PRO A 217 6.28 -25.29 13.65
C PRO A 217 6.93 -24.49 12.50
N ASP A 218 7.31 -23.25 12.76
CA ASP A 218 8.03 -22.36 11.84
C ASP A 218 9.57 -22.44 12.01
N ARG A 219 10.04 -23.29 12.93
CA ARG A 219 11.45 -23.39 13.29
C ARG A 219 11.85 -24.78 13.78
N PHE A 220 13.04 -25.21 13.37
CA PHE A 220 13.77 -26.37 13.89
C PHE A 220 15.20 -26.01 14.23
N GLU A 221 15.63 -26.29 15.46
CA GLU A 221 16.98 -26.01 15.96
C GLU A 221 17.59 -27.28 16.56
N PHE A 222 18.42 -27.97 15.79
CA PHE A 222 19.09 -29.18 16.21
C PHE A 222 20.40 -28.84 16.93
N GLN A 223 20.63 -29.49 18.07
CA GLN A 223 21.86 -29.36 18.87
C GLN A 223 22.90 -30.41 18.46
N ASP A 224 22.76 -30.97 17.26
CA ASP A 224 23.65 -31.95 16.68
C ASP A 224 23.71 -31.77 15.15
N ILE A 225 24.56 -32.57 14.52
CA ILE A 225 24.88 -32.51 13.08
C ILE A 225 24.40 -33.77 12.34
N GLU A 226 23.50 -34.55 12.93
CA GLU A 226 22.97 -35.76 12.31
C GLU A 226 21.83 -35.44 11.33
N ALA A 227 21.53 -36.40 10.46
CA ALA A 227 20.43 -36.29 9.52
C ALA A 227 19.08 -36.33 10.27
N HIS A 228 18.15 -35.48 9.86
CA HIS A 228 16.81 -35.38 10.42
C HIS A 228 15.75 -35.43 9.33
N ARG A 229 14.54 -35.84 9.72
CA ARG A 229 13.35 -35.71 8.90
C ARG A 229 12.32 -34.91 9.70
N ILE A 230 11.85 -33.82 9.12
CA ILE A 230 10.93 -32.89 9.78
C ILE A 230 9.61 -32.80 9.02
N GLU A 231 8.56 -32.47 9.76
CA GLU A 231 7.22 -32.25 9.24
C GLU A 231 6.72 -30.88 9.67
N VAL A 232 6.19 -30.11 8.72
CA VAL A 232 5.69 -28.75 8.91
C VAL A 232 4.27 -28.66 8.42
N GLU A 233 3.36 -28.29 9.30
CA GLU A 233 1.98 -27.98 8.92
C GLU A 233 1.91 -26.59 8.28
N VAL A 234 1.26 -26.51 7.13
CA VAL A 234 0.97 -25.26 6.40
C VAL A 234 -0.53 -25.04 6.39
N LEU A 235 -0.94 -23.97 7.06
CA LEU A 235 -2.30 -23.44 7.05
C LEU A 235 -2.32 -22.25 6.10
N ALA A 236 -2.98 -22.37 4.96
CA ALA A 236 -3.08 -21.31 3.96
C ALA A 236 -4.48 -21.27 3.33
N ASN A 237 -4.99 -20.05 3.08
CA ASN A 237 -6.23 -19.83 2.31
C ASN A 237 -5.96 -19.34 0.87
N VAL A 238 -4.70 -19.36 0.44
CA VAL A 238 -4.21 -18.94 -0.88
C VAL A 238 -3.20 -19.94 -1.45
N PRO A 239 -3.06 -20.03 -2.79
CA PRO A 239 -1.99 -20.80 -3.40
C PRO A 239 -0.62 -20.23 -3.02
N TYR A 240 0.34 -21.12 -2.80
CA TYR A 240 1.69 -20.76 -2.39
C TYR A 240 2.75 -21.64 -3.06
N THR A 241 3.97 -21.13 -3.05
CA THR A 241 5.20 -21.78 -3.50
C THR A 241 6.18 -21.89 -2.35
N ILE A 242 7.12 -22.84 -2.45
CA ILE A 242 8.17 -23.07 -1.45
C ILE A 242 9.51 -22.82 -2.16
N GLU A 243 10.31 -21.93 -1.61
CA GLU A 243 11.59 -21.52 -2.15
C GLU A 243 12.70 -21.91 -1.16
N ILE A 244 13.48 -22.92 -1.54
CA ILE A 244 14.72 -23.29 -0.84
C ILE A 244 15.85 -22.53 -1.54
N PRO A 245 16.69 -21.74 -0.81
CA PRO A 245 17.79 -21.00 -1.43
C PRO A 245 18.71 -21.90 -2.25
N GLU A 246 19.17 -21.45 -3.42
CA GLU A 246 20.06 -22.24 -4.30
C GLU A 246 21.39 -22.61 -3.62
N THR A 247 21.79 -21.84 -2.60
CA THR A 247 22.96 -22.09 -1.76
C THR A 247 22.75 -23.24 -0.76
N CYS A 248 21.52 -23.76 -0.63
CA CYS A 248 21.17 -24.87 0.27
C CYS A 248 21.01 -26.17 -0.52
N ASP A 249 22.00 -27.05 -0.40
CA ASP A 249 22.02 -28.40 -0.98
C ASP A 249 21.66 -29.51 0.03
N TRP A 250 21.42 -29.15 1.29
CA TRP A 250 21.31 -30.09 2.41
C TRP A 250 19.90 -30.20 3.01
N VAL A 251 18.94 -29.37 2.57
CA VAL A 251 17.52 -29.54 2.86
C VAL A 251 16.77 -29.84 1.58
N THR A 252 16.00 -30.92 1.57
CA THR A 252 15.21 -31.33 0.40
C THR A 252 13.74 -31.47 0.78
N LEU A 253 12.86 -30.87 -0.01
CA LEU A 253 11.43 -31.08 0.12
C LEU A 253 11.08 -32.48 -0.42
N VAL A 254 10.51 -33.32 0.43
CA VAL A 254 9.99 -34.63 0.02
C VAL A 254 8.61 -34.42 -0.58
N GLU A 255 8.41 -34.83 -1.83
CA GLU A 255 7.11 -34.73 -2.49
C GLU A 255 6.04 -35.51 -1.70
N ASN A 256 4.98 -34.82 -1.30
CA ASN A 256 3.80 -35.42 -0.66
C ASN A 256 2.65 -35.44 -1.69
N PRO A 257 1.97 -36.58 -1.94
CA PRO A 257 0.91 -36.67 -2.93
C PRO A 257 -0.27 -35.74 -2.60
N ALA A 258 -0.83 -35.10 -3.63
CA ALA A 258 -1.95 -34.17 -3.53
C ALA A 258 -3.16 -34.78 -2.80
N THR A 259 -3.55 -34.18 -1.67
CA THR A 259 -4.82 -34.46 -1.02
C THR A 259 -5.89 -33.54 -1.62
N ARG A 260 -7.03 -34.12 -1.99
CA ARG A 260 -8.09 -33.50 -2.81
C ARG A 260 -9.02 -32.56 -2.02
N ALA A 261 -8.54 -31.90 -0.97
CA ALA A 261 -9.38 -31.09 -0.08
C ALA A 261 -8.75 -29.73 0.25
N LEU A 262 -9.59 -28.70 0.43
CA LEU A 262 -9.21 -27.41 1.01
C LEU A 262 -9.03 -27.59 2.53
N GLU A 263 -7.85 -27.96 3.01
CA GLU A 263 -7.53 -28.05 4.45
C GLU A 263 -6.02 -28.35 4.62
N SER A 264 -5.42 -27.86 5.71
CA SER A 264 -4.04 -28.09 6.21
C SER A 264 -3.14 -29.04 5.39
N ARG A 265 -1.98 -28.56 4.93
CA ARG A 265 -0.97 -29.38 4.22
C ARG A 265 0.26 -29.61 5.08
N THR A 266 0.65 -30.86 5.29
CA THR A 266 1.94 -31.20 5.89
C THR A 266 3.03 -31.28 4.80
N LEU A 267 4.06 -30.43 4.92
CA LEU A 267 5.30 -30.52 4.17
C LEU A 267 6.31 -31.36 4.93
N THR A 268 7.02 -32.24 4.23
CA THR A 268 8.08 -33.06 4.83
C THR A 268 9.41 -32.67 4.22
N PHE A 269 10.41 -32.43 5.05
CA PHE A 269 11.77 -32.12 4.60
C PHE A 269 12.76 -33.16 5.14
N ASP A 270 13.64 -33.64 4.28
CA ASP A 270 14.83 -34.39 4.68
C ASP A 270 15.99 -33.40 4.84
N VAL A 271 16.59 -33.40 6.04
CA VAL A 271 17.71 -32.56 6.46
C VAL A 271 18.94 -33.45 6.57
N ALA A 272 19.95 -33.23 5.73
CA ALA A 272 21.16 -34.06 5.72
C ALA A 272 22.01 -33.86 6.98
N ALA A 273 22.92 -34.80 7.26
CA ALA A 273 23.97 -34.62 8.27
C ALA A 273 24.98 -33.54 7.84
N SER A 274 25.68 -32.94 8.80
CA SER A 274 26.72 -31.91 8.59
C SER A 274 28.02 -32.30 9.30
N LYS A 275 29.09 -31.53 9.08
CA LYS A 275 30.30 -31.55 9.91
C LYS A 275 30.52 -30.26 10.69
N SER A 276 29.78 -29.21 10.35
CA SER A 276 29.88 -27.87 10.94
C SER A 276 28.49 -27.30 11.17
N SER A 277 28.41 -26.27 12.02
CA SER A 277 27.16 -25.55 12.24
C SER A 277 26.67 -24.92 10.94
N ARG A 278 25.35 -24.92 10.71
CA ARG A 278 24.72 -24.31 9.53
C ARG A 278 23.26 -23.97 9.79
N ASN A 279 22.73 -23.03 9.03
CA ASN A 279 21.31 -22.68 9.02
C ASN A 279 20.80 -22.44 7.59
N VAL A 280 19.49 -22.43 7.44
CA VAL A 280 18.80 -21.99 6.24
C VAL A 280 17.44 -21.42 6.63
N THR A 281 17.02 -20.41 5.90
CA THR A 281 15.64 -19.91 5.91
C THR A 281 14.99 -20.31 4.59
N ILE A 282 13.93 -21.11 4.65
CA ILE A 282 13.12 -21.50 3.51
C ILE A 282 11.90 -20.58 3.46
N THR A 283 11.63 -19.99 2.31
CA THR A 283 10.51 -19.05 2.13
C THR A 283 9.28 -19.80 1.62
N VAL A 284 8.11 -19.52 2.20
CA VAL A 284 6.80 -19.96 1.70
C VAL A 284 6.02 -18.71 1.33
N ARG A 285 5.79 -18.51 0.04
CA ARG A 285 5.22 -17.27 -0.51
C ARG A 285 3.98 -17.54 -1.34
N GLN A 286 2.99 -16.67 -1.24
CA GLN A 286 1.80 -16.67 -2.08
C GLN A 286 2.18 -16.59 -3.57
N THR A 287 1.53 -17.38 -4.42
CA THR A 287 1.87 -17.44 -5.85
C THR A 287 1.67 -16.11 -6.58
N ASP A 288 0.61 -15.37 -6.24
CA ASP A 288 0.17 -14.15 -6.94
C ASP A 288 0.01 -12.95 -6.00
N GLY A 289 0.79 -12.87 -4.92
CA GLY A 289 0.72 -11.75 -3.96
C GLY A 289 1.94 -11.63 -3.05
N ASP A 290 1.85 -10.72 -2.08
CA ASP A 290 2.99 -10.33 -1.23
C ASP A 290 3.02 -11.06 0.12
N VAL A 291 2.08 -11.97 0.39
CA VAL A 291 2.06 -12.71 1.65
C VAL A 291 3.13 -13.80 1.64
N GLU A 292 4.04 -13.73 2.61
CA GLU A 292 5.08 -14.72 2.80
C GLU A 292 5.31 -15.05 4.28
N THR A 293 5.86 -16.23 4.51
CA THR A 293 6.32 -16.69 5.81
C THR A 293 7.58 -17.52 5.61
N SER A 294 8.26 -17.89 6.70
CA SER A 294 9.57 -18.52 6.62
C SER A 294 9.70 -19.66 7.61
N LEU A 295 10.34 -20.74 7.15
CA LEU A 295 10.76 -21.88 7.96
C LEU A 295 12.26 -21.75 8.24
N PHE A 296 12.63 -21.61 9.51
CA PHE A 296 14.04 -21.60 9.93
C PHE A 296 14.51 -23.00 10.33
N ILE A 297 15.62 -23.47 9.76
CA ILE A 297 16.25 -24.75 10.13
C ILE A 297 17.70 -24.49 10.47
N SER A 298 18.17 -24.98 11.62
CA SER A 298 19.58 -24.95 11.99
C SER A 298 20.07 -26.27 12.57
N GLN A 299 21.32 -26.61 12.28
CA GLN A 299 22.09 -27.69 12.90
C GLN A 299 23.31 -27.06 13.57
N ARG A 300 23.49 -27.28 14.88
CA ARG A 300 24.65 -26.79 15.63
C ARG A 300 25.63 -27.92 15.90
N ASN A 301 26.90 -27.68 15.58
CA ASN A 301 27.98 -28.58 15.96
C ASN A 301 28.25 -28.43 17.47
N PRO A 302 28.08 -29.51 18.28
CA PRO A 302 28.34 -29.46 19.72
C PRO A 302 29.78 -29.06 20.09
N ASN A 303 30.71 -29.20 19.13
CA ASN A 303 32.12 -28.89 19.29
C ASN A 303 32.55 -27.72 18.36
N ALA A 304 31.62 -26.84 18.00
CA ALA A 304 31.92 -25.67 17.18
C ALA A 304 32.99 -24.78 17.82
N GLN A 305 33.87 -24.24 16.99
CA GLN A 305 34.78 -23.19 17.41
C GLN A 305 33.97 -21.92 17.67
N LEU A 306 34.05 -21.41 18.90
CA LEU A 306 33.44 -20.14 19.27
C LEU A 306 34.40 -18.99 19.03
N VAL A 307 33.90 -17.94 18.38
CA VAL A 307 34.60 -16.69 18.12
C VAL A 307 33.87 -15.53 18.80
N SER A 308 34.62 -14.62 19.41
CA SER A 308 34.10 -13.39 19.99
C SER A 308 34.01 -12.32 18.90
N ILE A 309 32.80 -11.86 18.57
CA ILE A 309 32.55 -10.80 17.58
C ILE A 309 31.70 -9.71 18.27
N PRO A 310 32.34 -8.72 18.94
CA PRO A 310 31.63 -7.73 19.75
C PRO A 310 30.82 -6.72 18.93
N ASP A 311 31.35 -6.25 17.79
CA ASP A 311 30.66 -5.29 16.93
C ASP A 311 29.40 -5.93 16.32
N ALA A 312 28.23 -5.41 16.72
CA ALA A 312 26.95 -5.94 16.28
C ALA A 312 26.76 -5.81 14.76
N ASN A 313 27.24 -4.73 14.14
CA ASN A 313 27.10 -4.55 12.69
C ASN A 313 27.99 -5.54 11.93
N PHE A 314 29.19 -5.84 12.45
CA PHE A 314 30.05 -6.88 11.86
C PHE A 314 29.42 -8.26 12.01
N ARG A 315 28.91 -8.57 13.22
CA ARG A 315 28.23 -9.84 13.51
C ARG A 315 26.98 -10.03 12.62
N ASP A 316 26.13 -9.02 12.51
CA ASP A 316 24.92 -9.06 11.68
C ASP A 316 25.25 -9.29 10.20
N ALA A 317 26.31 -8.64 9.68
CA ALA A 317 26.76 -8.83 8.30
C ALA A 317 27.27 -10.26 8.03
N LEU A 318 28.01 -10.84 8.99
CA LEU A 318 28.47 -12.24 8.89
C LEU A 318 27.29 -13.22 9.00
N TYR A 319 26.33 -12.93 9.87
CA TYR A 319 25.13 -13.73 10.05
C TYR A 319 24.23 -13.72 8.80
N SER A 320 24.03 -12.54 8.19
CA SER A 320 23.23 -12.42 6.95
C SER A 320 23.85 -13.20 5.79
N GLU A 321 25.17 -13.31 5.76
CA GLU A 321 25.89 -14.14 4.79
C GLU A 321 25.94 -15.62 5.19
N GLY A 322 25.37 -16.02 6.32
CA GLY A 322 25.41 -17.41 6.80
C GLY A 322 26.81 -17.90 7.15
N LEU A 323 27.74 -17.00 7.45
CA LEU A 323 29.13 -17.33 7.82
C LEU A 323 29.27 -17.70 9.30
N ILE A 324 28.32 -17.26 10.12
CA ILE A 324 28.26 -17.54 11.55
C ILE A 324 26.84 -17.88 12.01
N LEU A 325 26.74 -18.51 13.17
CA LEU A 325 25.51 -18.58 13.97
C LEU A 325 25.74 -17.92 15.33
N ASP A 326 24.75 -17.20 15.84
CA ASP A 326 24.83 -16.63 17.19
C ASP A 326 24.75 -17.73 18.25
N ALA A 327 25.72 -17.80 19.16
CA ALA A 327 25.66 -18.66 20.35
C ALA A 327 25.27 -17.88 21.60
N SER A 328 25.67 -16.60 21.68
CA SER A 328 25.24 -15.64 22.70
C SER A 328 25.41 -14.21 22.16
N ALA A 329 25.31 -13.18 23.01
CA ALA A 329 25.34 -11.78 22.58
C ALA A 329 26.58 -11.36 21.77
N GLU A 330 27.76 -11.93 22.08
CA GLU A 330 29.03 -11.62 21.40
C GLU A 330 29.78 -12.87 20.93
N MET A 331 29.30 -14.07 21.29
CA MET A 331 29.95 -15.32 20.89
C MET A 331 29.18 -15.96 19.75
N CYS A 332 29.91 -16.34 18.71
CA CYS A 332 29.35 -16.91 17.49
C CYS A 332 30.06 -18.23 17.16
N GLU A 333 29.36 -19.12 16.49
CA GLU A 333 29.90 -20.35 15.91
C GLU A 333 30.20 -20.10 14.44
N LEU A 334 31.38 -20.49 13.95
CA LEU A 334 31.64 -20.48 12.51
C LEU A 334 30.84 -21.58 11.80
N THR A 335 30.25 -21.23 10.66
CA THR A 335 29.66 -22.22 9.75
C THR A 335 30.70 -22.83 8.81
N GLU A 336 30.33 -23.87 8.07
CA GLU A 336 31.19 -24.38 6.98
C GLU A 336 31.52 -23.28 5.95
N LYS A 337 30.53 -22.45 5.60
CA LYS A 337 30.71 -21.30 4.70
C LYS A 337 31.68 -20.28 5.30
N GLY A 338 31.57 -20.01 6.60
CA GLY A 338 32.50 -19.14 7.33
C GLY A 338 33.93 -19.65 7.31
N ILE A 339 34.15 -20.93 7.65
CA ILE A 339 35.48 -21.55 7.64
C ILE A 339 36.10 -21.50 6.23
N ALA A 340 35.30 -21.68 5.18
CA ALA A 340 35.75 -21.66 3.79
C ALA A 340 35.82 -20.27 3.15
N ALA A 341 35.43 -19.20 3.87
CA ALA A 341 35.34 -17.86 3.29
C ALA A 341 36.71 -17.31 2.88
N THR A 342 36.82 -16.85 1.64
CA THR A 342 38.04 -16.28 1.07
C THR A 342 37.95 -14.79 0.77
N MET A 343 36.74 -14.21 0.79
CA MET A 343 36.53 -12.81 0.44
C MET A 343 35.37 -12.20 1.22
N PHE A 344 35.59 -11.00 1.77
CA PHE A 344 34.56 -10.14 2.37
C PHE A 344 34.40 -8.85 1.57
N ASP A 345 33.37 -8.80 0.71
CA ASP A 345 32.99 -7.65 -0.13
C ASP A 345 31.57 -7.12 0.16
N PHE A 346 30.90 -7.69 1.17
CA PHE A 346 29.53 -7.39 1.60
C PHE A 346 29.46 -6.52 2.86
N LEU A 347 30.59 -6.15 3.45
CA LEU A 347 30.64 -5.43 4.72
C LEU A 347 29.96 -4.05 4.62
N PRO A 348 29.15 -3.66 5.63
CA PRO A 348 28.42 -2.39 5.59
C PRO A 348 29.37 -1.20 5.67
N VAL A 349 28.86 -0.03 5.28
CA VAL A 349 29.58 1.26 5.29
C VAL A 349 29.04 2.19 6.36
N ASN A 350 29.90 3.07 6.87
CA ASN A 350 29.65 4.11 7.88
C ASN A 350 29.28 3.63 9.29
N VAL A 351 29.28 2.32 9.54
CA VAL A 351 28.79 1.73 10.80
C VAL A 351 29.80 0.85 11.50
N LEU A 352 30.78 0.26 10.80
CA LEU A 352 31.75 -0.64 11.42
C LEU A 352 32.80 0.15 12.20
N GLU A 353 33.01 -0.24 13.46
CA GLU A 353 34.01 0.35 14.35
C GLU A 353 35.10 -0.66 14.75
N ASP A 354 34.74 -1.95 14.83
CA ASP A 354 35.61 -3.03 15.28
C ASP A 354 35.42 -4.31 14.44
N LEU A 355 36.52 -4.93 14.02
CA LEU A 355 36.53 -6.20 13.29
C LEU A 355 37.10 -7.36 14.13
N THR A 356 37.15 -7.23 15.46
CA THR A 356 37.52 -8.33 16.36
C THR A 356 36.69 -9.58 16.04
N GLY A 357 37.36 -10.72 15.96
CA GLY A 357 36.82 -11.99 15.49
C GLY A 357 37.14 -12.30 14.02
N ILE A 358 37.65 -11.34 13.25
CA ILE A 358 38.08 -11.56 11.87
C ILE A 358 39.24 -12.58 11.77
N GLU A 359 40.04 -12.74 12.82
CA GLU A 359 41.11 -13.72 12.92
C GLU A 359 40.62 -15.17 12.81
N ALA A 360 39.33 -15.43 13.04
CA ALA A 360 38.75 -16.76 12.91
C ALA A 360 38.57 -17.19 11.43
N PHE A 361 38.68 -16.26 10.49
CA PHE A 361 38.58 -16.51 9.05
C PHE A 361 39.97 -16.70 8.42
N GLU A 362 40.62 -17.83 8.73
CA GLU A 362 42.02 -18.11 8.36
C GLU A 362 42.24 -18.20 6.83
N ASN A 363 41.20 -18.54 6.06
CA ASN A 363 41.23 -18.64 4.60
C ASN A 363 40.96 -17.31 3.88
N LEU A 364 40.73 -16.21 4.61
CA LEU A 364 40.42 -14.91 4.03
C LEU A 364 41.61 -14.38 3.19
N GLU A 365 41.39 -14.16 1.90
CA GLU A 365 42.37 -13.66 0.93
C GLU A 365 42.16 -12.17 0.62
N MET A 366 40.89 -11.72 0.60
CA MET A 366 40.49 -10.36 0.23
C MET A 366 39.52 -9.75 1.24
N LEU A 367 39.86 -8.57 1.77
CA LEU A 367 39.02 -7.83 2.71
C LEU A 367 38.71 -6.43 2.20
N PHE A 368 37.42 -6.10 2.06
CA PHE A 368 36.94 -4.75 1.75
C PHE A 368 36.19 -4.19 2.97
N CYS A 369 36.82 -3.26 3.69
CA CYS A 369 36.27 -2.62 4.89
C CYS A 369 36.32 -1.08 4.80
N ASN A 370 36.38 -0.54 3.58
CA ASN A 370 36.45 0.90 3.32
C ASN A 370 35.16 1.64 3.71
N ASN A 371 35.28 2.96 3.90
CA ASN A 371 34.20 3.87 4.32
C ASN A 371 33.56 3.47 5.65
N ASN A 372 34.36 3.35 6.70
CA ASN A 372 33.88 2.96 8.02
C ASN A 372 34.55 3.81 9.12
N LYS A 373 34.39 3.39 10.37
CA LYS A 373 34.87 4.11 11.56
C LYS A 373 35.97 3.33 12.28
N ILE A 374 36.65 2.42 11.58
CA ILE A 374 37.67 1.53 12.13
C ILE A 374 38.91 2.34 12.52
N LYS A 375 39.24 2.35 13.82
CA LYS A 375 40.45 3.00 14.33
C LYS A 375 41.63 2.05 14.43
N ARG A 376 41.39 0.78 14.73
CA ARG A 376 42.41 -0.23 14.85
C ARG A 376 41.99 -1.44 14.03
N LEU A 377 42.88 -1.88 13.15
CA LEU A 377 42.65 -3.03 12.29
C LEU A 377 43.76 -4.05 12.52
N ASP A 378 43.40 -5.17 13.14
CA ASP A 378 44.31 -6.28 13.38
C ASP A 378 43.98 -7.43 12.44
N LEU A 379 44.94 -7.74 11.57
CA LEU A 379 44.85 -8.78 10.56
C LEU A 379 45.93 -9.82 10.77
N SER A 380 46.65 -9.79 11.90
CA SER A 380 47.77 -10.70 12.17
C SER A 380 47.34 -12.18 12.21
N GLY A 381 46.06 -12.45 12.47
CA GLY A 381 45.46 -13.79 12.42
C GLY A 381 44.98 -14.25 11.04
N ASN A 382 45.16 -13.47 9.98
CA ASN A 382 44.67 -13.81 8.62
C ASN A 382 45.84 -14.12 7.67
N PRO A 383 46.53 -15.26 7.81
CA PRO A 383 47.82 -15.52 7.15
C PRO A 383 47.75 -15.55 5.61
N ASN A 384 46.58 -15.87 5.06
CA ASN A 384 46.35 -15.96 3.61
C ASN A 384 45.94 -14.62 2.97
N LEU A 385 45.76 -13.56 3.76
CA LEU A 385 45.33 -12.27 3.25
C LEU A 385 46.37 -11.68 2.30
N MET A 386 45.94 -11.38 1.07
CA MET A 386 46.77 -10.81 0.02
C MET A 386 46.32 -9.42 -0.41
N MET A 387 45.06 -9.07 -0.15
CA MET A 387 44.50 -7.77 -0.49
C MET A 387 43.62 -7.24 0.64
N VAL A 388 43.84 -5.97 1.00
CA VAL A 388 43.00 -5.23 1.94
C VAL A 388 42.67 -3.87 1.35
N VAL A 389 41.39 -3.52 1.33
CA VAL A 389 40.86 -2.21 0.94
C VAL A 389 40.20 -1.60 2.17
N MET A 390 40.88 -0.62 2.75
CA MET A 390 40.49 -0.01 4.03
C MET A 390 40.44 1.52 3.96
N ASP A 391 40.32 2.06 2.75
CA ASP A 391 40.21 3.50 2.52
C ASP A 391 39.06 4.12 3.31
N TYR A 392 39.19 5.40 3.67
CA TYR A 392 38.16 6.14 4.38
C TYR A 392 37.81 5.53 5.74
N ASN A 393 38.84 5.29 6.55
CA ASN A 393 38.72 4.96 7.96
C ASN A 393 39.56 5.92 8.82
N PRO A 394 39.16 6.21 10.07
CA PRO A 394 39.96 6.98 11.03
C PRO A 394 41.11 6.11 11.60
N LEU A 395 41.83 5.39 10.73
CA LEU A 395 42.74 4.33 11.11
C LEU A 395 43.97 4.90 11.85
N GLU A 396 44.11 4.53 13.11
CA GLU A 396 45.23 4.88 13.99
C GLU A 396 46.29 3.76 14.05
N GLU A 397 45.88 2.50 13.91
CA GLU A 397 46.78 1.35 13.97
C GLU A 397 46.38 0.25 12.97
N LEU A 398 47.35 -0.23 12.20
CA LEU A 398 47.27 -1.42 11.37
C LEU A 398 48.27 -2.47 11.85
N ILE A 399 47.79 -3.67 12.18
CA ILE A 399 48.64 -4.79 12.58
C ILE A 399 48.52 -5.89 11.53
N LEU A 400 49.61 -6.11 10.78
CA LEU A 400 49.68 -7.15 9.77
C LEU A 400 50.42 -8.40 10.27
N GLY A 401 51.22 -8.30 11.33
CA GLY A 401 52.04 -9.43 11.80
C GLY A 401 52.86 -10.06 10.65
N ASP A 402 52.66 -11.35 10.40
CA ASP A 402 53.32 -12.15 9.35
C ASP A 402 52.51 -12.30 8.05
N VAL A 403 51.42 -11.55 7.88
CA VAL A 403 50.59 -11.54 6.67
C VAL A 403 51.43 -11.23 5.42
N ASN A 404 51.15 -11.88 4.30
CA ASN A 404 51.96 -11.82 3.09
C ASN A 404 51.74 -10.54 2.23
N ILE A 405 51.56 -9.39 2.88
CA ILE A 405 51.46 -8.09 2.22
C ILE A 405 52.83 -7.42 2.23
N THR A 406 53.47 -7.35 1.06
CA THR A 406 54.81 -6.77 0.90
C THR A 406 54.79 -5.32 0.43
N SER A 407 53.68 -4.86 -0.13
CA SER A 407 53.50 -3.49 -0.61
C SER A 407 52.09 -3.02 -0.31
N LEU A 408 51.97 -1.85 0.32
CA LEU A 408 50.68 -1.25 0.66
C LEU A 408 50.64 0.20 0.18
N ASN A 409 49.62 0.53 -0.59
CA ASN A 409 49.37 1.89 -1.06
C ASN A 409 48.15 2.47 -0.34
N LEU A 410 48.41 3.34 0.61
CA LEU A 410 47.43 4.12 1.37
C LEU A 410 47.49 5.60 0.99
N SER A 411 48.02 5.93 -0.19
CA SER A 411 48.05 7.31 -0.66
C SER A 411 46.64 7.79 -1.02
N SER A 412 46.29 9.01 -0.59
CA SER A 412 45.02 9.60 -0.98
C SER A 412 45.01 9.89 -2.49
N LYS A 413 44.04 9.30 -3.20
CA LYS A 413 43.81 9.52 -4.64
C LYS A 413 43.08 10.85 -4.84
N LEU A 414 43.84 11.94 -4.93
CA LEU A 414 43.36 13.33 -5.05
C LEU A 414 42.56 13.69 -6.33
N MET A 415 42.07 12.74 -7.13
CA MET A 415 41.48 13.10 -8.44
C MET A 415 39.99 13.46 -8.41
N TYR A 416 39.18 13.01 -7.45
CA TYR A 416 37.72 13.33 -7.50
C TYR A 416 36.95 13.54 -6.19
N ASN A 417 37.49 13.30 -4.99
CA ASN A 417 36.76 13.58 -3.73
C ASN A 417 37.71 13.98 -2.59
N GLN A 418 37.27 14.92 -1.74
CA GLN A 418 38.06 15.69 -0.74
C GLN A 418 38.62 14.90 0.46
N TYR A 419 38.64 13.56 0.43
CA TYR A 419 38.82 12.76 1.63
C TYR A 419 40.11 11.91 1.57
N PRO A 420 40.95 11.92 2.61
CA PRO A 420 42.17 11.12 2.64
C PRO A 420 41.86 9.64 2.93
N THR A 421 42.72 8.73 2.46
CA THR A 421 42.63 7.28 2.71
C THR A 421 42.68 7.00 4.22
N ILE A 422 43.52 7.76 4.94
CA ILE A 422 43.61 7.78 6.41
C ILE A 422 43.33 9.20 6.89
N TYR A 423 42.31 9.38 7.73
CA TYR A 423 41.95 10.70 8.30
C TYR A 423 42.13 10.80 9.81
N SER A 424 42.94 9.91 10.41
CA SER A 424 43.43 10.08 11.77
C SER A 424 44.57 11.11 11.80
N SER A 425 44.95 11.57 13.00
CA SER A 425 46.13 12.44 13.19
C SER A 425 47.44 11.68 13.39
N GLN A 426 47.34 10.38 13.67
CA GLN A 426 48.45 9.48 13.92
C GLN A 426 48.15 8.14 13.26
N PHE A 427 49.16 7.51 12.68
CA PHE A 427 49.02 6.19 12.08
C PHE A 427 50.24 5.34 12.41
N LYS A 428 50.02 4.19 13.03
CA LYS A 428 51.03 3.16 13.28
C LYS A 428 50.76 1.96 12.39
N VAL A 429 51.82 1.38 11.85
CA VAL A 429 51.76 0.08 11.16
C VAL A 429 52.82 -0.86 11.69
N SER A 430 52.46 -2.13 11.87
CA SER A 430 53.39 -3.21 12.21
C SER A 430 53.27 -4.36 11.22
N SER A 431 54.42 -4.87 10.78
CA SER A 431 54.49 -6.00 9.83
C SER A 431 55.91 -6.51 9.74
N THR A 432 56.08 -7.84 9.75
CA THR A 432 57.39 -8.48 9.53
C THR A 432 57.75 -8.57 8.04
N LYS A 433 56.79 -8.41 7.12
CA LYS A 433 56.96 -8.63 5.68
C LYS A 433 56.80 -7.38 4.81
N LEU A 434 56.22 -6.30 5.33
CA LEU A 434 55.98 -5.07 4.58
C LEU A 434 57.31 -4.43 4.12
N GLN A 435 57.50 -4.31 2.81
CA GLN A 435 58.70 -3.73 2.19
C GLN A 435 58.46 -2.34 1.63
N THR A 436 57.25 -2.06 1.15
CA THR A 436 56.87 -0.76 0.58
C THR A 436 55.61 -0.25 1.24
N LEU A 437 55.65 1.00 1.72
CA LEU A 437 54.48 1.71 2.23
C LEU A 437 54.38 3.08 1.55
N ASP A 438 53.22 3.38 0.98
CA ASP A 438 52.87 4.72 0.52
C ASP A 438 51.72 5.27 1.36
N VAL A 439 51.95 6.36 2.08
CA VAL A 439 50.93 7.08 2.86
C VAL A 439 50.79 8.52 2.38
N SER A 440 51.31 8.85 1.20
CA SER A 440 51.33 10.22 0.67
C SER A 440 49.93 10.83 0.58
N SER A 441 49.86 12.16 0.67
CA SER A 441 48.63 12.95 0.51
C SER A 441 47.56 12.75 1.59
N ASN A 442 47.86 12.05 2.69
CA ASN A 442 46.96 11.97 3.86
C ASN A 442 47.09 13.22 4.75
N SER A 443 46.49 14.33 4.32
CA SER A 443 46.73 15.69 4.87
C SER A 443 46.49 15.87 6.38
N GLN A 444 45.78 14.95 7.04
CA GLN A 444 45.48 15.01 8.47
C GLN A 444 46.53 14.34 9.36
N LEU A 445 47.34 13.42 8.82
CA LEU A 445 48.37 12.74 9.60
C LEU A 445 49.48 13.73 10.00
N LYS A 446 49.79 13.72 11.29
CA LYS A 446 50.89 14.45 11.92
C LYS A 446 52.02 13.53 12.34
N THR A 447 51.70 12.26 12.61
CA THR A 447 52.66 11.24 13.01
C THR A 447 52.44 9.95 12.22
N ILE A 448 53.52 9.37 11.71
CA ILE A 448 53.53 8.05 11.07
C ILE A 448 54.54 7.19 11.81
N ASP A 449 54.13 6.05 12.33
CA ASP A 449 55.01 5.12 13.05
C ASP A 449 55.18 3.82 12.26
N VAL A 450 56.41 3.57 11.83
CA VAL A 450 56.84 2.37 11.09
C VAL A 450 57.95 1.62 11.83
N SER A 451 58.13 1.91 13.13
CA SER A 451 59.19 1.33 13.95
C SER A 451 59.07 -0.20 14.08
N ASP A 452 57.88 -0.75 13.91
CA ASP A 452 57.60 -2.19 13.93
C ASP A 452 57.49 -2.81 12.52
N CYS A 453 58.18 -2.22 11.54
CA CYS A 453 58.32 -2.73 10.17
C CYS A 453 59.79 -3.04 9.81
N PRO A 454 60.39 -4.13 10.34
CA PRO A 454 61.81 -4.43 10.12
C PRO A 454 62.19 -4.73 8.67
N ALA A 455 61.24 -5.19 7.84
CA ALA A 455 61.48 -5.49 6.42
C ALA A 455 61.30 -4.28 5.47
N LEU A 456 60.94 -3.10 6.00
CA LEU A 456 60.64 -1.93 5.21
C LEU A 456 61.88 -1.49 4.42
N LYS A 457 61.69 -1.16 3.14
CA LYS A 457 62.72 -0.69 2.21
C LYS A 457 62.36 0.66 1.60
N THR A 458 61.07 0.92 1.41
CA THR A 458 60.58 2.15 0.78
C THR A 458 59.40 2.70 1.56
N LEU A 459 59.49 3.97 1.93
CA LEU A 459 58.44 4.72 2.58
C LEU A 459 58.18 6.01 1.80
N LYS A 460 56.95 6.21 1.32
CA LYS A 460 56.53 7.43 0.62
C LYS A 460 55.58 8.25 1.50
N THR A 461 55.95 9.50 1.76
CA THR A 461 55.25 10.44 2.64
C THR A 461 55.26 11.85 2.03
N ARG A 462 54.80 12.00 0.79
CA ARG A 462 54.71 13.30 0.11
C ARG A 462 53.38 14.01 0.38
N ASN A 463 53.34 15.31 0.12
CA ASN A 463 52.13 16.15 0.14
C ASN A 463 51.51 16.41 1.54
N TYR A 464 52.35 16.62 2.55
CA TYR A 464 51.96 17.05 3.89
C TYR A 464 52.15 18.55 4.08
N ARG A 465 51.06 19.31 3.97
CA ARG A 465 51.07 20.79 4.02
C ARG A 465 51.81 21.38 5.22
N TYR A 466 51.70 20.74 6.40
CA TYR A 466 52.30 21.22 7.65
C TYR A 466 53.50 20.36 8.12
N GLY A 467 53.96 19.44 7.27
CA GLY A 467 54.95 18.41 7.65
C GLY A 467 54.35 17.29 8.49
N VAL A 468 55.11 16.20 8.59
CA VAL A 468 54.76 14.99 9.36
C VAL A 468 56.00 14.53 10.13
N VAL A 469 55.78 13.88 11.27
CA VAL A 469 56.83 13.21 12.06
C VAL A 469 56.79 11.72 11.74
N ILE A 470 57.90 11.18 11.24
CA ILE A 470 58.05 9.74 11.01
C ILE A 470 58.82 9.14 12.19
N LYS A 471 58.23 8.18 12.88
CA LYS A 471 58.86 7.37 13.92
C LYS A 471 59.43 6.10 13.30
N MET A 472 60.72 5.88 13.52
CA MET A 472 61.47 4.74 12.99
C MET A 472 62.42 4.18 14.05
N ARG A 473 62.96 2.99 13.84
CA ARG A 473 64.09 2.46 14.62
C ARG A 473 65.41 2.95 14.04
N ARG A 474 66.44 3.07 14.87
CA ARG A 474 67.83 3.35 14.46
C ARG A 474 68.33 2.34 13.45
N SER A 475 67.90 1.08 13.55
CA SER A 475 68.22 0.04 12.57
C SER A 475 67.66 0.28 11.17
N GLN A 476 66.67 1.16 11.02
CA GLN A 476 66.07 1.54 9.73
C GLN A 476 66.80 2.74 9.08
N GLU A 477 67.67 3.44 9.82
CA GLU A 477 68.45 4.59 9.33
C GLU A 477 69.38 4.16 8.19
N GLY A 478 69.22 4.77 7.01
CA GLY A 478 69.99 4.45 5.81
C GLY A 478 69.62 3.13 5.12
N VAL A 479 68.73 2.33 5.71
CA VAL A 479 68.18 1.09 5.11
C VAL A 479 66.88 1.39 4.37
N VAL A 480 66.01 2.22 4.96
CA VAL A 480 64.74 2.62 4.35
C VAL A 480 64.93 3.86 3.48
N SER A 481 64.58 3.75 2.20
CA SER A 481 64.47 4.91 1.31
C SER A 481 63.18 5.67 1.62
N VAL A 482 63.31 6.87 2.21
CA VAL A 482 62.17 7.72 2.57
C VAL A 482 61.98 8.85 1.56
N ASP A 483 60.91 8.78 0.76
CA ASP A 483 60.48 9.83 -0.16
C ASP A 483 59.53 10.80 0.54
N LYS A 484 60.06 11.96 0.97
CA LYS A 484 59.37 12.88 1.89
C LYS A 484 59.47 14.35 1.50
N ASP A 485 58.57 15.16 2.07
CA ASP A 485 58.65 16.62 1.96
C ASP A 485 59.81 17.19 2.80
N SER A 486 60.27 18.39 2.45
CA SER A 486 61.32 19.11 3.21
C SER A 486 60.92 19.42 4.65
N SER A 487 59.62 19.56 4.92
CA SER A 487 59.03 19.79 6.25
C SER A 487 58.96 18.53 7.13
N THR A 488 59.26 17.35 6.57
CA THR A 488 59.13 16.07 7.28
C THR A 488 60.31 15.83 8.23
N LYS A 489 59.99 15.52 9.50
CA LYS A 489 60.95 15.15 10.56
C LYS A 489 60.98 13.65 10.75
N ILE A 490 62.15 13.10 11.07
CA ILE A 490 62.33 11.69 11.45
C ILE A 490 62.79 11.65 12.90
N GLU A 491 62.12 10.85 13.71
CA GLU A 491 62.43 10.59 15.11
C GLU A 491 62.72 9.10 15.30
N TYR A 492 63.80 8.78 16.01
CA TYR A 492 64.16 7.40 16.32
C TYR A 492 63.64 7.02 17.72
N VAL A 493 62.97 5.86 17.84
CA VAL A 493 62.19 5.48 19.04
C VAL A 493 62.75 4.30 19.85
N ASP A 494 63.97 3.87 19.57
CA ASP A 494 64.66 2.73 20.19
C ASP A 494 66.02 3.07 20.82
#